data_AF-A0A4Y2TRD2-F1
#
_entry.id   AF-A0A4Y2TRD2-F1
#
_cell.length_a   1.000
_cell.length_b   1.000
_cell.length_c   1.000
_cell.angle_alpha   90.00
_cell.angle_beta   90.00
_cell.angle_gamma   90.00
#
_symmetry.space_group_name_H-M   'P 1'
#
loop_
_entity.id
_entity.type
_entity.pdbx_description
1 polymer ?
#
loop_
_entity_poly.entity_id
_entity_poly.type
_entity_poly.pdbx_seq_one_letter_code
_entity_poly.pdbx_strand_id
1 'polypeptide(L)'
;MFLLFQLYYLCRHSPRAVKSLRYIWRSIPEPYFSHEEIVSAFDGVIPEDEANIIAGCYISNVHEETPFVMKITPRSLQHLCRVTIRNRLNCNFHLPHGISQLPIP
;
A
#
# COMPACT_ATOMS: atom_id res chain seq x y z
N MET A 1 -8.96 -7.80 -3.02
CA MET A 1 -10.17 -7.17 -3.61
C MET A 1 -10.32 -5.69 -3.24
N PHE A 2 -10.62 -5.30 -2.00
CA PHE A 2 -10.88 -3.89 -1.65
C PHE A 2 -9.72 -2.92 -2.02
N LEU A 3 -8.47 -3.29 -1.70
CA LEU A 3 -7.29 -2.49 -2.04
C LEU A 3 -7.13 -2.30 -3.56
N LEU A 4 -7.34 -3.36 -4.36
CA LEU A 4 -7.27 -3.28 -5.82
C LEU A 4 -8.35 -2.38 -6.41
N PHE A 5 -9.56 -2.39 -5.84
CA PHE A 5 -10.63 -1.46 -6.24
C PHE A 5 -10.28 -0.01 -5.90
N GLN A 6 -9.72 0.27 -4.72
CA GLN A 6 -9.26 1.61 -4.36
C GLN A 6 -8.20 2.12 -5.33
N LEU A 7 -7.25 1.26 -5.68
CA LEU A 7 -6.19 1.55 -6.64
C LEU A 7 -6.77 1.85 -8.02
N TYR A 8 -7.62 0.95 -8.54
CA TYR A 8 -8.32 1.13 -9.81
C TYR A 8 -9.04 2.48 -9.88
N TYR A 9 -9.89 2.74 -8.87
CA TYR A 9 -10.71 3.94 -8.83
C TYR A 9 -9.87 5.21 -8.79
N LEU A 10 -8.84 5.26 -7.94
CA LEU A 10 -8.01 6.46 -7.83
C LEU A 10 -7.08 6.65 -9.02
N CYS A 11 -6.48 5.58 -9.57
CA CYS A 11 -5.67 5.70 -10.78
C CYS A 11 -6.49 6.22 -11.96
N ARG A 12 -7.78 5.87 -12.05
CA ARG A 12 -8.66 6.30 -13.14
C ARG A 12 -9.30 7.67 -12.92
N HIS A 13 -9.81 7.93 -11.72
CA HIS A 13 -10.65 9.11 -11.46
C HIS A 13 -9.96 10.21 -10.66
N SER A 14 -8.88 9.89 -9.94
CA SER A 14 -8.15 10.89 -9.15
C SER A 14 -6.64 10.59 -9.07
N PRO A 15 -5.90 10.71 -10.19
CA PRO A 15 -4.47 10.40 -10.24
C PRO A 15 -3.65 11.19 -9.19
N ARG A 16 -4.08 12.42 -8.88
CA ARG A 16 -3.44 13.26 -7.86
C ARG A 16 -3.59 12.69 -6.45
N ALA A 17 -4.67 11.98 -6.17
CA ALA A 17 -4.93 11.37 -4.87
C ALA A 17 -4.32 9.96 -4.73
N VAL A 18 -3.82 9.33 -5.79
CA VAL A 18 -3.20 7.99 -5.70
C VAL A 18 -2.06 7.98 -4.68
N LYS A 19 -1.27 9.05 -4.58
CA LYS A 19 -0.22 9.18 -3.57
C LYS A 19 -0.74 9.08 -2.13
N SER A 20 -2.02 9.38 -1.88
CA SER A 20 -2.62 9.22 -0.56
C SER A 20 -2.80 7.75 -0.16
N LEU A 21 -2.97 6.84 -1.14
CA LEU A 21 -3.06 5.40 -0.88
C LEU A 21 -1.81 4.88 -0.18
N ARG A 22 -0.65 5.47 -0.48
CA ARG A 22 0.59 5.16 0.23
C ARG A 22 0.44 5.32 1.74
N TYR A 23 -0.13 6.42 2.22
CA TYR A 23 -0.30 6.65 3.66
C TYR A 23 -1.30 5.68 4.27
N ILE A 24 -2.40 5.42 3.57
CA ILE A 24 -3.43 4.48 4.03
C ILE A 24 -2.85 3.07 4.09
N TRP A 25 -2.17 2.62 3.04
CA TRP A 25 -1.60 1.27 2.94
C TRP A 25 -0.30 1.14 3.72
N ARG A 26 0.21 2.22 4.30
CA ARG A 26 1.25 2.15 5.34
C ARG A 26 0.70 1.79 6.72
N SER A 27 -0.63 1.77 6.89
CA SER A 27 -1.26 1.34 8.14
C SER A 27 -1.57 -0.15 8.20
N ILE A 28 -1.30 -0.88 7.11
CA ILE A 28 -1.63 -2.31 7.00
C ILE A 28 -0.34 -3.16 6.98
N PRO A 29 -0.32 -4.35 7.60
CA PRO A 29 0.86 -5.21 7.67
C PRO A 29 1.11 -6.03 6.40
N GLU A 30 0.13 -6.11 5.49
CA GLU A 30 0.19 -6.99 4.33
C GLU A 30 1.35 -6.64 3.38
N PRO A 31 1.91 -7.67 2.70
CA PRO A 31 2.89 -7.48 1.64
C PRO A 31 2.37 -6.55 0.54
N TYR A 32 3.32 -5.97 -0.19
CA TYR A 32 3.00 -5.27 -1.43
C TYR A 32 2.56 -6.27 -2.50
N PHE A 33 1.60 -5.88 -3.34
CA PHE A 33 1.28 -6.63 -4.54
C PHE A 33 2.44 -6.60 -5.54
N SER A 34 2.67 -7.73 -6.22
CA SER A 34 3.52 -7.76 -7.41
C SER A 34 2.77 -7.20 -8.63
N HIS A 35 3.52 -6.89 -9.69
CA HIS A 35 2.94 -6.52 -10.97
C HIS A 35 2.02 -7.64 -11.51
N GLU A 36 2.49 -8.88 -11.46
CA GLU A 36 1.75 -10.06 -11.91
C GLU A 36 0.44 -10.27 -11.14
N GLU A 37 0.45 -10.06 -9.81
CA GLU A 37 -0.76 -10.15 -8.99
C GLU A 37 -1.80 -9.10 -9.39
N ILE A 38 -1.36 -7.89 -9.70
CA ILE A 38 -2.27 -6.82 -10.13
C ILE A 38 -2.85 -7.17 -11.50
N VAL A 39 -2.01 -7.53 -12.48
CA VAL A 39 -2.46 -7.88 -13.83
C VAL A 39 -3.41 -9.08 -13.79
N SER A 40 -3.03 -10.15 -13.07
CA SER A 40 -3.86 -11.35 -12.93
C SER A 40 -5.18 -11.07 -12.22
N ALA A 41 -5.22 -10.18 -11.22
CA ALA A 41 -6.46 -9.84 -10.54
C ALA A 41 -7.45 -9.05 -11.41
N PHE A 42 -6.98 -8.47 -12.52
CA PHE A 42 -7.79 -7.73 -13.48
C PHE A 42 -8.03 -8.51 -14.79
N ASP A 43 -7.49 -9.72 -14.91
CA ASP A 43 -7.64 -10.56 -16.10
C ASP A 43 -9.13 -10.87 -16.37
N GLY A 44 -9.55 -10.70 -17.62
CA GLY A 44 -10.94 -10.82 -18.04
C GLY A 44 -11.90 -9.75 -17.48
N VAL A 45 -11.45 -8.83 -16.63
CA VAL A 45 -12.27 -7.73 -16.07
C VAL A 45 -12.07 -6.43 -16.84
N ILE A 46 -10.81 -6.13 -17.20
CA ILE A 46 -10.42 -4.95 -17.99
C ILE A 46 -9.37 -5.35 -19.05
N PRO A 47 -9.14 -4.52 -20.08
CA PRO A 47 -8.07 -4.78 -21.05
C PRO A 47 -6.70 -4.89 -20.39
N GLU A 48 -5.84 -5.77 -20.91
CA GLU A 48 -4.50 -6.01 -20.37
C GLU A 48 -3.65 -4.73 -20.29
N ASP A 49 -3.71 -3.89 -21.33
CA ASP A 49 -3.04 -2.58 -21.34
C ASP A 49 -3.50 -1.68 -20.18
N GLU A 50 -4.79 -1.73 -19.83
CA GLU A 50 -5.33 -0.98 -18.69
C GLU A 50 -4.83 -1.54 -17.36
N ALA A 51 -4.79 -2.87 -17.22
CA ALA A 51 -4.24 -3.54 -16.05
C ALA A 51 -2.74 -3.21 -15.84
N ASN A 52 -1.96 -3.16 -16.92
CA ASN A 52 -0.56 -2.74 -16.91
C ASN A 52 -0.40 -1.28 -16.47
N ILE A 53 -1.26 -0.37 -16.93
CA ILE A 53 -1.27 1.03 -16.49
C ILE A 53 -1.54 1.13 -14.98
N ILE A 54 -2.50 0.35 -14.46
CA ILE A 54 -2.83 0.33 -13.03
C ILE A 54 -1.66 -0.22 -12.21
N ALA A 55 -1.02 -1.29 -12.67
CA ALA A 55 0.17 -1.85 -12.02
C ALA A 55 1.32 -0.82 -11.98
N GLY A 56 1.57 -0.12 -13.10
CA GLY A 56 2.54 0.98 -13.16
C GLY A 56 2.20 2.14 -12.22
N CYS A 57 0.92 2.51 -12.14
CA CYS A 57 0.41 3.54 -11.23
C CYS A 57 0.67 3.18 -9.76
N TYR A 58 0.45 1.91 -9.39
CA TYR A 58 0.75 1.37 -8.07
C TYR A 58 2.24 1.42 -7.73
N ILE A 59 3.10 0.90 -8.62
CA ILE A 59 4.55 0.87 -8.42
C ILE A 59 5.09 2.29 -8.22
N SER A 60 4.61 3.25 -9.02
CA SER A 60 5.11 4.63 -8.99
C SER A 60 4.66 5.43 -7.77
N ASN A 61 3.49 5.12 -7.20
CA ASN A 61 2.86 5.97 -6.18
C ASN A 61 2.75 5.32 -4.80
N VAL A 62 2.65 4.00 -4.72
CA VAL A 62 2.34 3.27 -3.47
C VAL A 62 3.54 2.46 -2.97
N HIS A 63 4.36 1.90 -3.87
CA HIS A 63 5.52 1.09 -3.52
C HIS A 63 6.73 1.96 -3.11
N GLU A 64 7.11 1.95 -1.83
CA GLU A 64 8.13 2.86 -1.28
C GLU A 64 9.51 2.22 -1.04
N GLU A 65 9.57 0.92 -0.74
CA GLU A 65 10.74 0.38 -0.02
C GLU A 65 11.78 -0.33 -0.90
N THR A 66 11.55 -0.47 -2.21
CA THR A 66 12.54 -1.03 -3.14
C THR A 66 12.23 -0.63 -4.58
N PRO A 67 13.21 -0.09 -5.33
CA PRO A 67 13.01 0.17 -6.75
C PRO A 67 12.85 -1.19 -7.45
N PHE A 68 11.63 -1.47 -7.91
CA PHE A 68 11.32 -2.58 -8.81
C PHE A 68 11.64 -3.98 -8.26
N VAL A 69 10.81 -4.47 -7.33
CA VAL A 69 10.83 -5.90 -7.01
C VAL A 69 9.81 -6.61 -7.88
N MET A 70 10.30 -7.40 -8.83
CA MET A 70 9.49 -8.31 -9.64
C MET A 70 8.85 -9.46 -8.81
N LYS A 71 9.16 -9.55 -7.51
CA LYS A 71 8.70 -10.60 -6.60
C LYS A 71 8.01 -10.01 -5.38
N ILE A 72 7.01 -10.73 -4.89
CA ILE A 72 6.31 -10.41 -3.65
C ILE A 72 7.34 -10.44 -2.51
N THR A 73 7.60 -9.27 -1.93
CA THR A 73 8.45 -9.16 -0.75
C THR A 73 7.60 -8.89 0.49
N PRO A 74 7.90 -9.58 1.61
CA PRO A 74 7.39 -9.16 2.90
C PRO A 74 7.77 -7.69 3.16
N ARG A 75 6.92 -6.99 3.90
CA ARG A 75 7.24 -5.65 4.40
C ARG A 75 8.48 -5.71 5.27
N SER A 76 9.24 -4.60 5.32
CA SER A 76 10.36 -4.50 6.25
C SER A 76 9.91 -4.74 7.69
N LEU A 77 10.79 -5.30 8.53
CA LEU A 77 10.51 -5.47 9.96
C LEU A 77 10.16 -4.12 10.61
N GLN A 78 10.83 -3.04 10.18
CA GLN A 78 10.53 -1.69 10.63
C GLN A 78 9.07 -1.31 10.35
N HIS A 79 8.55 -1.62 9.16
CA HIS A 79 7.16 -1.40 8.81
C HIS A 79 6.20 -2.19 9.70
N LEU A 80 6.45 -3.48 9.88
CA LEU A 80 5.62 -4.36 10.72
C LEU A 80 5.59 -3.87 12.18
N CYS A 81 6.73 -3.45 12.72
CA CYS A 81 6.82 -2.83 14.04
C CYS A 81 5.99 -1.54 14.12
N ARG A 82 6.12 -0.63 13.14
CA ARG A 82 5.32 0.61 13.08
C ARG A 82 3.82 0.34 13.12
N VAL A 83 3.34 -0.60 12.30
CA VAL A 83 1.91 -0.97 12.25
C VAL A 83 1.45 -1.54 13.59
N THR A 84 2.24 -2.46 14.16
CA THR A 84 1.93 -3.08 15.45
C THR A 84 1.81 -2.05 16.57
N ILE A 85 2.77 -1.13 16.65
CA ILE A 85 2.81 -0.10 17.68
C ILE A 85 1.66 0.89 17.51
N ARG A 86 1.39 1.36 16.28
CA ARG A 86 0.24 2.23 16.01
C ARG A 86 -1.08 1.57 16.39
N ASN A 87 -1.26 0.29 16.08
CA ASN A 87 -2.47 -0.45 16.46
C ASN A 87 -2.63 -0.52 17.98
N ARG A 88 -1.55 -0.77 18.73
CA ARG A 88 -1.58 -0.76 20.20
C ARG A 88 -1.88 0.61 20.79
N LEU A 89 -1.31 1.68 20.24
CA LEU A 89 -1.63 3.05 20.65
C LEU A 89 -3.08 3.43 20.33
N ASN A 90 -3.59 2.99 19.17
CA ASN A 90 -4.99 3.21 18.78
C ASN A 90 -5.96 2.55 19.76
N CYS A 91 -5.69 1.31 20.17
CA CYS A 91 -6.52 0.57 21.13
C CYS A 91 -6.59 1.24 22.50
N ASN A 92 -5.61 2.08 22.85
CA ASN A 92 -5.54 2.79 24.11
C ASN A 92 -5.81 4.30 23.97
N PHE A 93 -6.33 4.76 22.81
CA PHE A 93 -6.62 6.18 22.53
C PHE A 93 -5.41 7.12 22.66
N HIS A 94 -4.21 6.59 22.52
CA HIS A 94 -2.98 7.38 22.62
C HIS A 94 -2.57 7.99 21.28
N LEU A 95 -3.22 7.66 20.15
CA LEU A 95 -2.92 8.32 18.89
C LEU A 95 -3.55 9.73 18.82
N PRO A 96 -2.89 10.71 18.18
CA PRO A 96 -1.57 10.60 17.53
C PRO A 96 -0.37 10.80 18.49
N HIS A 97 -0.59 11.30 19.71
CA HIS A 97 0.45 11.84 20.60
C HIS A 97 1.38 10.80 21.25
N GLY A 98 0.93 9.57 21.42
CA GLY A 98 1.67 8.51 22.10
C GLY A 98 2.88 8.01 21.33
N ILE A 99 3.00 8.33 20.03
CA ILE A 99 4.16 7.94 19.22
C ILE A 99 5.42 8.67 19.71
N SER A 100 5.33 9.97 20.01
CA SER A 100 6.49 10.77 20.45
C SER A 100 7.00 10.41 21.84
N GLN A 101 6.24 9.60 22.58
CA GLN A 101 6.58 9.16 23.94
C GLN A 101 7.27 7.80 23.95
N LEU A 102 7.35 7.11 22.81
CA LEU A 102 7.99 5.81 22.71
C LEU A 102 9.44 5.96 22.23
N PRO A 103 10.40 5.21 22.80
CA PRO A 103 11.82 5.27 22.42
C PRO A 103 12.10 4.46 21.15
N ILE A 104 11.38 4.77 20.07
CA ILE A 104 11.44 4.10 18.78
C ILE A 104 11.77 5.16 17.73
N PRO A 105 12.73 4.90 16.82
CA PRO A 105 13.07 5.84 15.75
C PRO A 105 11.91 6.13 14.79
#